data_AF-A0A5D0WF80-F1
#
_entry.id   AF-A0A5D0WF80-F1
#
_cell.length_a   1.000
_cell.length_b   1.000
_cell.length_c   1.000
_cell.angle_alpha   90.00
_cell.angle_beta   90.00
_cell.angle_gamma   90.00
#
_symmetry.space_group_name_H-M   'P 1'
#
loop_
_entity.id
_entity.type
_entity.pdbx_description
1 polymer ?
#
loop_
_entity_poly.entity_id
_entity_poly.type
_entity_poly.pdbx_seq_one_letter_code
_entity_poly.pdbx_strand_id
1 'polypeptide(L)'
;MTNTPHTRSVDRFADLKTLYAEMTATPEFQAAFGDPLAVSITQPGEEPGEHDMPEPFAAQAECGGVIAAIFDLFAGTRLEPLAPEIAWGFVNSFHFVAGKLERREDAIALELGDLARHPDMSEVYNGDLEEKQLLCQSVAEQRAAIECMRDYAAEMYRVQSGWPWSPARGSKASSASSASQIAALDFLRARELATREKHSPKGPVVVFSGPAQWHDWETLWARLDEIKARVPHMTLVTTGQRKGADAIAAAWAARPENSVPLVAYGLYGSGRKTAFTRNRKLAELRPVEALLCEGSGLQANLYQVLREANVPIHAFRKADQIADTAVPRMRA
;
A
#
# COMPACT_ATOMS: atom_id res chain seq x y z
N MET A 1 21.21 22.04 -37.01
CA MET A 1 20.14 21.50 -37.86
C MET A 1 18.92 21.33 -36.98
N THR A 2 17.92 22.18 -37.20
CA THR A 2 16.68 22.28 -36.44
C THR A 2 15.80 21.07 -36.73
N ASN A 3 15.46 20.28 -35.72
CA ASN A 3 14.53 19.17 -35.84
C ASN A 3 13.11 19.74 -35.76
N THR A 4 12.50 19.97 -36.92
CA THR A 4 11.10 20.37 -37.04
C THR A 4 10.21 19.20 -36.61
N PRO A 5 9.21 19.39 -35.73
CA PRO A 5 8.24 18.34 -35.47
C PRO A 5 7.45 18.09 -36.76
N HIS A 6 7.54 16.87 -37.31
CA HIS A 6 6.72 16.46 -38.44
C HIS A 6 5.24 16.57 -38.06
N THR A 7 4.53 17.51 -38.68
CA THR A 7 3.07 17.56 -38.65
C THR A 7 2.57 16.26 -39.28
N ARG A 8 1.99 15.36 -38.48
CA ARG A 8 1.39 14.12 -38.98
C ARG A 8 0.16 14.50 -39.82
N SER A 9 0.21 14.34 -41.14
CA SER A 9 -0.93 14.57 -42.02
C SER A 9 -1.80 13.33 -42.11
N VAL A 10 -3.11 13.54 -42.15
CA VAL A 10 -4.10 12.48 -42.39
C VAL A 10 -4.45 12.54 -43.87
N ASP A 11 -4.07 11.51 -44.63
CA ASP A 11 -4.28 11.49 -46.09
C ASP A 11 -5.69 11.00 -46.47
N ARG A 12 -6.38 10.25 -45.60
CA ARG A 12 -7.77 9.80 -45.78
C ARG A 12 -8.54 9.76 -44.46
N PHE A 13 -9.86 9.98 -44.51
CA PHE A 13 -10.74 9.94 -43.34
C PHE A 13 -10.75 8.56 -42.63
N ALA A 14 -10.47 7.47 -43.33
CA ALA A 14 -10.32 6.14 -42.76
C ALA A 14 -9.07 6.00 -41.87
N ASP A 15 -8.01 6.76 -42.17
CA ASP A 15 -6.76 6.77 -41.42
C ASP A 15 -6.91 7.52 -40.10
N LEU A 16 -7.98 8.31 -39.95
CA LEU A 16 -8.31 9.07 -38.76
C LEU A 16 -8.59 8.13 -37.58
N LYS A 17 -9.24 6.98 -37.81
CA LYS A 17 -9.46 5.94 -36.81
C LYS A 17 -8.15 5.29 -36.36
N THR A 18 -7.22 5.06 -37.29
CA THR A 18 -5.89 4.52 -36.99
C THR A 18 -5.03 5.54 -36.24
N LEU A 19 -5.10 6.81 -36.62
CA LEU A 19 -4.42 7.90 -35.94
C LEU A 19 -4.98 8.13 -34.52
N TYR A 20 -6.31 8.03 -34.35
CA TYR A 20 -6.97 7.99 -33.04
C TYR A 20 -6.51 6.79 -32.22
N ALA A 21 -6.36 5.62 -32.85
CA ALA A 21 -5.87 4.41 -32.19
C ALA A 21 -4.37 4.48 -31.82
N GLU A 22 -3.57 5.26 -32.54
CA GLU A 22 -2.16 5.57 -32.21
C GLU A 22 -2.04 6.64 -31.12
N MET A 23 -3.08 7.44 -30.90
CA MET A 23 -3.16 8.37 -29.78
C MET A 23 -3.60 7.60 -28.53
N THR A 24 -2.68 7.38 -27.61
CA THR A 24 -2.96 6.66 -26.37
C THR A 24 -3.46 7.63 -25.31
N ALA A 25 -4.46 7.20 -24.53
CA ALA A 25 -4.84 7.92 -23.31
C ALA A 25 -3.66 8.01 -22.33
N THR A 26 -3.65 9.01 -21.46
CA THR A 26 -2.63 9.12 -20.43
C THR A 26 -2.74 7.96 -19.45
N PRO A 27 -1.66 7.63 -18.72
CA PRO A 27 -1.69 6.58 -17.71
C PRO A 27 -2.82 6.76 -16.68
N GLU A 28 -3.18 8.00 -16.35
CA GLU A 28 -4.26 8.30 -15.40
C GLU A 28 -5.64 7.91 -15.96
N PHE A 29 -5.91 8.20 -17.24
CA PHE A 29 -7.15 7.77 -17.89
C PHE A 29 -7.18 6.26 -18.10
N GLN A 30 -6.05 5.64 -18.47
CA GLN A 30 -5.97 4.18 -18.56
C GLN A 30 -6.24 3.51 -17.21
N ALA A 31 -5.73 4.07 -16.11
CA ALA A 31 -5.99 3.54 -14.77
C ALA A 31 -7.45 3.74 -14.32
N ALA A 32 -8.09 4.85 -14.69
CA ALA A 32 -9.45 5.17 -14.24
C ALA A 32 -10.56 4.55 -15.11
N PHE A 33 -10.28 4.20 -16.37
CA PHE A 33 -11.28 3.73 -17.35
C PHE A 33 -10.93 2.39 -18.01
N GLY A 34 -9.67 1.93 -17.93
CA GLY A 34 -9.16 0.84 -18.77
C GLY A 34 -9.40 -0.58 -18.26
N ASP A 35 -9.77 -0.75 -16.99
CA ASP A 35 -10.07 -2.05 -16.39
C ASP A 35 -11.30 -1.96 -15.46
N PRO A 36 -12.51 -1.72 -16.03
CA PRO A 36 -13.72 -1.60 -15.23
C PRO A 36 -14.20 -2.96 -14.72
N LEU A 37 -14.91 -2.96 -13.59
CA LEU A 37 -15.64 -4.13 -13.13
C LEU A 37 -16.61 -4.64 -14.21
N ALA A 38 -16.63 -5.96 -14.40
CA ALA A 38 -17.51 -6.62 -15.36
C ALA A 38 -19.00 -6.39 -15.06
N VAL A 39 -19.35 -6.20 -13.79
CA VAL A 39 -20.71 -5.93 -13.33
C VAL A 39 -20.66 -4.73 -12.39
N SER A 40 -21.58 -3.78 -12.56
CA SER A 40 -21.68 -2.62 -11.70
C SER A 40 -23.13 -2.23 -11.45
N ILE A 41 -23.33 -1.42 -10.40
CA ILE A 41 -24.63 -0.83 -10.08
C ILE A 41 -24.57 0.66 -10.43
N THR A 42 -25.35 1.08 -11.43
CA THR A 42 -25.41 2.48 -11.87
C THR A 42 -26.08 3.38 -10.82
N GLN A 43 -27.22 2.98 -10.27
CA GLN A 43 -27.95 3.73 -9.23
C GLN A 43 -28.27 2.87 -8.00
N PRO A 44 -28.37 3.45 -6.80
CA PRO A 44 -28.68 2.65 -5.61
C PRO A 44 -30.06 1.98 -5.75
N GLY A 45 -30.09 0.67 -5.53
CA GLY A 45 -31.29 -0.16 -5.65
C GLY A 45 -31.63 -0.61 -7.08
N GLU A 46 -30.76 -0.34 -8.05
CA GLU A 46 -30.82 -1.03 -9.36
C GLU A 46 -30.16 -2.41 -9.27
N GLU A 47 -30.67 -3.33 -10.08
CA GLU A 47 -30.07 -4.66 -10.25
C GLU A 47 -28.67 -4.55 -10.88
N PRO A 48 -27.70 -5.36 -10.45
CA PRO A 48 -26.38 -5.42 -11.07
C PRO A 48 -26.46 -5.72 -12.57
N GLY A 49 -25.72 -4.95 -13.37
CA GLY A 49 -25.70 -5.09 -14.83
C GLY A 49 -24.29 -4.98 -15.42
N GLU A 50 -24.12 -5.53 -16.63
CA GLU A 50 -22.93 -5.32 -17.45
C GLU A 50 -23.02 -3.91 -18.06
N HIS A 51 -22.25 -2.98 -17.48
CA HIS A 51 -22.18 -1.60 -17.92
C HIS A 51 -20.74 -1.22 -18.19
N ASP A 52 -20.47 -0.74 -19.42
CA ASP A 52 -19.14 -0.33 -19.83
C ASP A 52 -18.80 1.08 -19.35
N MET A 53 -17.52 1.30 -19.04
CA MET A 53 -16.96 2.64 -18.89
C MET A 53 -16.72 3.28 -20.26
N PRO A 54 -16.75 4.64 -20.35
CA PRO A 54 -16.28 5.33 -21.53
C PRO A 54 -14.86 4.90 -21.89
N GLU A 55 -14.58 4.74 -23.19
CA GLU A 55 -13.22 4.38 -23.64
C GLU A 55 -12.20 5.42 -23.15
N PRO A 56 -11.05 5.01 -22.58
CA PRO A 56 -10.12 5.93 -21.90
C PRO A 56 -9.67 7.12 -22.75
N PHE A 57 -9.34 6.88 -24.02
CA PHE A 57 -8.87 7.95 -24.90
C PHE A 57 -10.00 8.89 -25.31
N ALA A 58 -11.18 8.34 -25.62
CA ALA A 58 -12.37 9.13 -25.89
C ALA A 58 -12.75 10.01 -24.67
N ALA A 59 -12.74 9.45 -23.46
CA ALA A 59 -13.00 10.18 -22.23
C ALA A 59 -12.03 11.36 -22.06
N GLN A 60 -10.73 11.14 -22.30
CA GLN A 60 -9.73 12.19 -22.24
C GLN A 60 -9.93 13.27 -23.31
N ALA A 61 -10.13 12.86 -24.56
CA ALA A 61 -10.28 13.76 -25.70
C ALA A 61 -11.49 14.68 -25.51
N GLU A 62 -12.65 14.12 -25.16
CA GLU A 62 -13.88 14.90 -24.97
C GLU A 62 -13.80 15.78 -23.72
N CYS A 63 -13.20 15.29 -22.63
CA CYS A 63 -13.03 16.08 -21.41
C CYS A 63 -12.21 17.36 -21.67
N GLY A 64 -11.10 17.25 -22.40
CA GLY A 64 -10.32 18.44 -22.77
C GLY A 64 -10.98 19.27 -23.87
N GLY A 65 -11.63 18.61 -24.82
CA GLY A 65 -12.34 19.24 -25.93
C GLY A 65 -13.46 20.16 -25.47
N VAL A 66 -14.25 19.78 -24.46
CA VAL A 66 -15.31 20.62 -23.91
C VAL A 66 -14.76 21.91 -23.29
N ILE A 67 -13.64 21.83 -22.55
CA ILE A 67 -13.00 23.03 -21.99
C ILE A 67 -12.45 23.91 -23.11
N ALA A 68 -11.77 23.34 -24.09
CA ALA A 68 -11.24 24.08 -25.23
C ALA A 68 -12.35 24.78 -26.02
N ALA A 69 -13.46 24.08 -26.29
CA ALA A 69 -14.61 24.61 -27.01
C ALA A 69 -15.24 25.82 -26.31
N ILE A 70 -15.22 25.89 -24.97
CA ILE A 70 -15.67 27.08 -24.23
C ILE A 70 -14.79 28.29 -24.57
N PHE A 71 -13.47 28.14 -24.60
CA PHE A 71 -12.57 29.23 -24.97
C PHE A 71 -12.72 29.61 -26.45
N ASP A 72 -12.77 28.63 -27.35
CA ASP A 72 -12.90 28.85 -28.78
C ASP A 72 -14.22 29.58 -29.13
N LEU A 73 -15.30 29.29 -28.42
CA LEU A 73 -16.60 29.94 -28.60
C LEU A 73 -16.54 31.47 -28.40
N PHE A 74 -15.71 31.94 -27.45
CA PHE A 74 -15.63 33.36 -27.11
C PHE A 74 -14.40 34.06 -27.71
N ALA A 75 -13.44 33.32 -28.25
CA ALA A 75 -12.21 33.84 -28.81
C ALA A 75 -12.45 34.89 -29.92
N GLY A 76 -11.75 36.03 -29.85
CA GLY A 76 -11.86 37.12 -30.81
C GLY A 76 -13.18 37.92 -30.69
N THR A 77 -13.97 37.68 -29.65
CA THR A 77 -15.24 38.40 -29.41
C THR A 77 -15.14 39.33 -28.21
N ARG A 78 -16.10 40.24 -28.06
CA ARG A 78 -16.22 41.10 -26.87
C ARG A 78 -16.46 40.32 -25.56
N LEU A 79 -16.81 39.03 -25.65
CA LEU A 79 -17.11 38.17 -24.52
C LEU A 79 -15.92 37.29 -24.12
N GLU A 80 -14.81 37.33 -24.85
CA GLU A 80 -13.59 36.57 -24.55
C GLU A 80 -13.15 36.65 -23.07
N PRO A 81 -13.21 37.81 -22.38
CA PRO A 81 -12.85 37.88 -20.97
C PRO A 81 -13.73 37.05 -20.01
N LEU A 82 -14.91 36.60 -20.44
CA LEU A 82 -15.84 35.79 -19.64
C LEU A 82 -15.59 34.28 -19.78
N ALA A 83 -14.83 33.85 -20.79
CA ALA A 83 -14.56 32.43 -21.03
C ALA A 83 -13.93 31.70 -19.82
N PRO A 84 -12.96 32.31 -19.09
CA PRO A 84 -12.40 31.67 -17.91
C PRO A 84 -13.43 31.41 -16.80
N GLU A 85 -14.39 32.31 -16.61
CA GLU A 85 -15.41 32.14 -15.55
C GLU A 85 -16.33 30.94 -15.85
N ILE A 86 -16.75 30.82 -17.11
CA ILE A 86 -17.59 29.71 -17.58
C ILE A 86 -16.83 28.38 -17.51
N ALA A 87 -15.59 28.35 -18.02
CA ALA A 87 -14.75 27.17 -18.01
C ALA A 87 -14.44 26.70 -16.57
N TRP A 88 -14.18 27.64 -15.65
CA TRP A 88 -14.01 27.33 -14.24
C TRP A 88 -15.26 26.67 -13.63
N GLY A 89 -16.45 27.18 -13.97
CA GLY A 89 -17.73 26.58 -13.59
C GLY A 89 -17.89 25.15 -14.11
N PHE A 90 -17.42 24.87 -15.34
CA PHE A 90 -17.46 23.53 -15.91
C PHE A 90 -16.56 22.55 -15.15
N VAL A 91 -15.32 22.93 -14.85
CA VAL A 91 -14.41 22.10 -14.03
C VAL A 91 -15.00 21.85 -12.63
N ASN A 92 -15.66 22.86 -12.04
CA ASN A 92 -16.35 22.70 -10.77
C ASN A 92 -17.51 21.71 -10.81
N SER A 93 -18.17 21.52 -11.96
CA SER A 93 -19.23 20.52 -12.09
C SER A 93 -18.69 19.11 -11.84
N PHE A 94 -17.53 18.77 -12.41
CA PHE A 94 -16.87 17.49 -12.10
C PHE A 94 -16.49 17.39 -10.62
N HIS A 95 -15.93 18.47 -10.06
CA HIS A 95 -15.56 18.49 -8.64
C HIS A 95 -16.76 18.28 -7.72
N PHE A 96 -17.90 18.90 -8.02
CA PHE A 96 -19.14 18.74 -7.27
C PHE A 96 -19.66 17.30 -7.33
N VAL A 97 -19.65 16.67 -8.51
CA VAL A 97 -20.08 15.28 -8.69
C VAL A 97 -19.15 14.32 -7.94
N ALA A 98 -17.83 14.52 -8.04
CA ALA A 98 -16.85 13.73 -7.28
C ALA A 98 -17.13 13.79 -5.77
N GLY A 99 -17.34 14.98 -5.20
CA GLY A 99 -17.66 15.13 -3.78
C GLY A 99 -19.05 14.60 -3.37
N LYS A 100 -19.97 14.41 -4.32
CA LYS A 100 -21.24 13.69 -4.07
C LYS A 100 -20.99 12.17 -4.03
N LEU A 101 -20.16 11.65 -4.92
CA LEU A 101 -19.78 10.24 -4.97
C LEU A 101 -18.95 9.85 -3.75
N GLU A 102 -18.01 10.68 -3.31
CA GLU A 102 -17.21 10.47 -2.09
C GLU A 102 -18.10 10.27 -0.85
N ARG A 103 -19.04 11.20 -0.61
CA ARG A 103 -19.99 11.08 0.52
C ARG A 103 -20.88 9.84 0.43
N ARG A 104 -21.20 9.39 -0.80
CA ARG A 104 -21.99 8.18 -1.03
C ARG A 104 -21.16 6.92 -0.76
N GLU A 105 -19.92 6.89 -1.24
CA GLU A 105 -18.94 5.83 -0.95
C GLU A 105 -18.74 5.68 0.55
N ASP A 106 -18.51 6.78 1.28
CA ASP A 106 -18.34 6.78 2.74
C ASP A 106 -19.55 6.18 3.47
N ALA A 107 -20.77 6.54 3.04
CA ALA A 107 -22.00 6.01 3.64
C ALA A 107 -22.13 4.49 3.40
N ILE A 108 -21.87 4.03 2.18
CA ILE A 108 -21.93 2.59 1.84
C ILE A 108 -20.83 1.82 2.56
N ALA A 109 -19.62 2.38 2.65
CA ALA A 109 -18.50 1.76 3.35
C ALA A 109 -18.76 1.62 4.86
N LEU A 110 -19.46 2.59 5.46
CA LEU A 110 -19.91 2.51 6.85
C LEU A 110 -20.90 1.35 7.04
N GLU A 111 -21.94 1.27 6.20
CA GLU A 111 -22.92 0.18 6.23
C GLU A 111 -22.27 -1.19 6.02
N LEU A 112 -21.37 -1.30 5.05
CA LEU A 112 -20.61 -2.52 4.77
C LEU A 112 -19.74 -2.93 5.97
N GLY A 113 -19.12 -1.96 6.64
CA GLY A 113 -18.34 -2.18 7.85
C GLY A 113 -19.19 -2.56 9.07
N ASP A 114 -20.44 -2.11 9.16
CA ASP A 114 -21.41 -2.53 10.17
C ASP A 114 -21.86 -3.98 9.94
N LEU A 115 -22.17 -4.34 8.69
CA LEU A 115 -22.50 -5.72 8.29
C LEU A 115 -21.36 -6.67 8.65
N ALA A 116 -20.13 -6.35 8.22
CA ALA A 116 -18.96 -7.18 8.47
C ALA A 116 -18.63 -7.41 9.96
N ARG A 117 -19.09 -6.52 10.85
CA ARG A 117 -18.92 -6.65 12.32
C ARG A 117 -19.97 -7.55 12.97
N HIS A 118 -21.12 -7.76 12.34
CA HIS A 118 -22.24 -8.53 12.88
C HIS A 118 -22.66 -9.62 11.89
N PRO A 119 -21.81 -10.62 11.64
CA PRO A 119 -22.13 -11.69 10.70
C PRO A 119 -23.28 -12.53 11.22
N ASP A 120 -24.32 -12.66 10.40
CA ASP A 120 -25.37 -13.66 10.56
C ASP A 120 -25.23 -14.64 9.39
N MET A 121 -25.06 -15.93 9.65
CA MET A 121 -24.71 -16.95 8.64
C MET A 121 -25.89 -17.29 7.69
N SER A 122 -26.80 -16.35 7.47
CA SER A 122 -27.96 -16.49 6.61
C SER A 122 -27.61 -16.20 5.15
N GLU A 123 -28.33 -16.84 4.23
CA GLU A 123 -28.19 -16.56 2.79
C GLU A 123 -28.55 -15.11 2.46
N VAL A 124 -29.53 -14.54 3.17
CA VAL A 124 -29.94 -13.13 3.03
C VAL A 124 -28.78 -12.21 3.40
N TYR A 125 -28.10 -12.45 4.52
CA TYR A 125 -26.94 -11.66 4.92
C TYR A 125 -25.79 -11.75 3.90
N ASN A 126 -25.52 -12.93 3.35
CA ASN A 126 -24.47 -13.10 2.35
C ASN A 126 -24.81 -12.33 1.06
N GLY A 127 -26.07 -12.38 0.62
CA GLY A 127 -26.55 -11.61 -0.54
C GLY A 127 -26.44 -10.10 -0.30
N ASP A 128 -26.92 -9.60 0.83
CA ASP A 128 -26.85 -8.18 1.20
C ASP A 128 -25.39 -7.70 1.27
N LEU A 129 -24.48 -8.54 1.79
CA LEU A 129 -23.05 -8.23 1.86
C LEU A 129 -22.43 -8.13 0.45
N GLU A 130 -22.71 -9.07 -0.43
CA GLU A 130 -22.22 -9.07 -1.82
C GLU A 130 -22.74 -7.87 -2.61
N GLU A 131 -24.04 -7.56 -2.50
CA GLU A 131 -24.66 -6.39 -3.15
C GLU A 131 -24.00 -5.09 -2.67
N LYS A 132 -23.82 -4.92 -1.36
CA LYS A 132 -23.20 -3.72 -0.78
C LYS A 132 -21.73 -3.60 -1.15
N GLN A 133 -21.00 -4.71 -1.27
CA GLN A 133 -19.63 -4.72 -1.76
C GLN A 133 -19.57 -4.24 -3.22
N LEU A 134 -20.41 -4.80 -4.08
CA LEU A 134 -20.48 -4.44 -5.50
C LEU A 134 -20.86 -2.96 -5.68
N LEU A 135 -21.84 -2.48 -4.92
CA LEU A 135 -22.26 -1.08 -4.94
C LEU A 135 -21.13 -0.15 -4.50
N CYS A 136 -20.40 -0.52 -3.45
CA CYS A 136 -19.27 0.26 -2.95
C CYS A 136 -18.18 0.40 -4.01
N GLN A 137 -17.80 -0.72 -4.65
CA GLN A 137 -16.79 -0.74 -5.70
C GLN A 137 -17.24 0.07 -6.93
N SER A 138 -18.49 -0.10 -7.36
CA SER A 138 -19.08 0.65 -8.49
C SER A 138 -19.01 2.17 -8.25
N VAL A 139 -19.35 2.64 -7.05
CA VAL A 139 -19.29 4.07 -6.71
C VAL A 139 -17.84 4.57 -6.62
N ALA A 140 -16.91 3.75 -6.14
CA ALA A 140 -15.50 4.09 -6.09
C ALA A 140 -14.90 4.26 -7.51
N GLU A 141 -15.23 3.37 -8.46
CA GLU A 141 -14.83 3.50 -9.86
C GLU A 141 -15.40 4.76 -10.51
N GLN A 142 -16.69 5.02 -10.31
CA GLN A 142 -17.34 6.26 -10.78
C GLN A 142 -16.63 7.50 -10.22
N ARG A 143 -16.28 7.50 -8.92
CA ARG A 143 -15.55 8.62 -8.30
C ARG A 143 -14.18 8.80 -8.94
N ALA A 144 -13.39 7.73 -9.08
CA ALA A 144 -12.06 7.78 -9.66
C ALA A 144 -12.08 8.34 -11.10
N ALA A 145 -13.03 7.90 -11.91
CA ALA A 145 -13.24 8.40 -13.27
C ALA A 145 -13.58 9.90 -13.30
N ILE A 146 -14.52 10.36 -12.47
CA ILE A 146 -14.89 11.78 -12.41
C ILE A 146 -13.75 12.65 -11.85
N GLU A 147 -12.97 12.15 -10.90
CA GLU A 147 -11.78 12.84 -10.40
C GLU A 147 -10.70 12.97 -11.47
N CYS A 148 -10.47 11.93 -12.27
CA CYS A 148 -9.55 11.95 -13.41
C CYS A 148 -9.99 13.00 -14.45
N MET A 149 -11.27 13.01 -14.83
CA MET A 149 -11.83 14.03 -15.73
C MET A 149 -11.68 15.43 -15.14
N ARG A 150 -12.00 15.64 -13.86
CA ARG A 150 -11.82 16.94 -13.19
C ARG A 150 -10.38 17.44 -13.29
N ASP A 151 -9.41 16.59 -12.97
CA ASP A 151 -8.00 16.99 -12.92
C ASP A 151 -7.44 17.31 -14.31
N TYR A 152 -7.87 16.56 -15.33
CA TYR A 152 -7.52 16.86 -16.72
C TYR A 152 -8.20 18.14 -17.23
N ALA A 153 -9.50 18.32 -16.96
CA ALA A 153 -10.22 19.54 -17.29
C ALA A 153 -9.61 20.77 -16.61
N ALA A 154 -9.16 20.63 -15.36
CA ALA A 154 -8.46 21.70 -14.62
C ALA A 154 -7.13 22.07 -15.26
N GLU A 155 -6.39 21.10 -15.80
CA GLU A 155 -5.15 21.35 -16.53
C GLU A 155 -5.42 22.02 -17.88
N MET A 156 -6.44 21.59 -18.62
CA MET A 156 -6.87 22.25 -19.85
C MET A 156 -7.33 23.69 -19.60
N TYR A 157 -8.06 23.93 -18.50
CA TYR A 157 -8.40 25.27 -18.05
C TYR A 157 -7.15 26.11 -17.76
N ARG A 158 -6.15 25.54 -17.07
CA ARG A 158 -4.90 26.25 -16.75
C ARG A 158 -4.14 26.65 -18.01
N VAL A 159 -4.08 25.77 -19.00
CA VAL A 159 -3.42 26.01 -20.28
C VAL A 159 -4.13 27.14 -21.04
N GLN A 160 -5.46 27.12 -21.11
CA GLN A 160 -6.23 28.10 -21.89
C GLN A 160 -6.38 29.46 -21.18
N SER A 161 -6.57 29.48 -19.87
CA SER A 161 -6.78 30.72 -19.09
C SER A 161 -5.49 31.37 -18.60
N GLY A 162 -4.40 30.60 -18.47
CA GLY A 162 -3.16 31.01 -17.82
C GLY A 162 -3.20 30.99 -16.28
N TRP A 163 -4.35 30.69 -15.66
CA TRP A 163 -4.52 30.69 -14.21
C TRP A 163 -4.76 29.27 -13.68
N PRO A 164 -4.21 28.91 -12.50
CA PRO A 164 -4.52 27.63 -11.90
C PRO A 164 -6.00 27.57 -11.48
N TRP A 165 -6.64 26.43 -11.72
CA TRP A 165 -7.99 26.18 -11.19
C TRP A 165 -7.93 25.87 -9.69
N SER A 166 -8.87 26.43 -8.94
CA SER A 166 -9.14 26.08 -7.53
C SER A 166 -10.64 25.93 -7.29
N PRO A 167 -11.07 24.95 -6.47
CA PRO A 167 -12.49 24.73 -6.19
C PRO A 167 -13.09 25.89 -5.39
N ALA A 168 -14.38 26.17 -5.60
CA ALA A 168 -15.12 27.22 -4.88
C ALA A 168 -15.21 26.98 -3.36
N ARG A 169 -15.30 25.70 -2.98
CA ARG A 169 -15.37 25.22 -1.59
C ARG A 169 -14.73 23.84 -1.51
N GLY A 170 -14.12 23.54 -0.37
CA GLY A 170 -13.41 22.28 -0.15
C GLY A 170 -11.94 22.33 -0.58
N SER A 171 -11.15 21.40 -0.09
CA SER A 171 -9.75 21.20 -0.50
C SER A 171 -9.69 20.31 -1.74
N LYS A 172 -8.78 20.59 -2.67
CA LYS A 172 -8.35 19.61 -3.68
C LYS A 172 -7.61 18.47 -2.97
N ALA A 173 -8.32 17.47 -2.48
CA ALA A 173 -7.70 16.19 -2.15
C ALA A 173 -7.22 15.60 -3.48
N SER A 174 -5.91 15.49 -3.67
CA SER A 174 -5.33 14.92 -4.88
C SER A 174 -5.76 13.45 -5.01
N SER A 175 -6.47 13.13 -6.09
CA SER A 175 -6.91 11.78 -6.49
C SER A 175 -5.75 10.81 -6.70
N ALA A 176 -4.60 11.33 -7.17
CA ALA A 176 -3.34 10.57 -7.24
C ALA A 176 -2.84 10.11 -5.86
N SER A 177 -3.22 10.83 -4.79
CA SER A 177 -2.90 10.43 -3.43
C SER A 177 -3.92 9.45 -2.86
N SER A 178 -5.20 9.47 -3.26
CA SER A 178 -6.21 8.53 -2.74
C SER A 178 -6.16 7.18 -3.43
N ALA A 179 -5.92 7.07 -4.74
CA ALA A 179 -5.73 5.76 -5.37
C ALA A 179 -4.40 5.12 -4.94
N SER A 180 -3.34 5.92 -4.80
CA SER A 180 -2.06 5.46 -4.25
C SER A 180 -2.12 5.24 -2.74
N GLN A 181 -2.98 5.94 -1.98
CA GLN A 181 -3.19 5.68 -0.55
C GLN A 181 -4.15 4.54 -0.32
N ILE A 182 -5.14 4.28 -1.18
CA ILE A 182 -6.01 3.10 -1.12
C ILE A 182 -5.20 1.89 -1.57
N ALA A 183 -4.43 1.96 -2.66
CA ALA A 183 -3.48 0.92 -3.04
C ALA A 183 -2.33 0.77 -2.03
N ALA A 184 -1.88 1.84 -1.36
CA ALA A 184 -0.90 1.72 -0.27
C ALA A 184 -1.55 1.24 1.02
N LEU A 185 -2.80 1.56 1.32
CA LEU A 185 -3.54 1.08 2.48
C LEU A 185 -4.00 -0.36 2.26
N ASP A 186 -4.30 -0.78 1.04
CA ASP A 186 -4.57 -2.15 0.64
C ASP A 186 -3.29 -2.94 0.45
N PHE A 187 -2.18 -2.33 0.02
CA PHE A 187 -0.86 -2.93 0.13
C PHE A 187 -0.42 -3.04 1.59
N LEU A 188 -0.72 -2.05 2.44
CA LEU A 188 -0.44 -2.09 3.87
C LEU A 188 -1.40 -3.05 4.57
N ARG A 189 -2.66 -3.16 4.16
CA ARG A 189 -3.69 -4.05 4.72
C ARG A 189 -3.51 -5.46 4.20
N ALA A 190 -3.12 -5.68 2.95
CA ALA A 190 -2.67 -6.97 2.40
C ALA A 190 -1.29 -7.32 2.93
N ARG A 191 -0.41 -6.35 3.23
CA ARG A 191 0.81 -6.57 4.00
C ARG A 191 0.49 -6.83 5.45
N GLU A 192 -0.55 -6.26 6.05
CA GLU A 192 -0.96 -6.44 7.45
C GLU A 192 -1.77 -7.73 7.60
N LEU A 193 -2.47 -8.17 6.55
CA LEU A 193 -3.07 -9.48 6.35
C LEU A 193 -1.97 -10.50 6.12
N ALA A 194 -1.00 -10.24 5.24
CA ALA A 194 0.19 -11.06 5.05
C ALA A 194 1.13 -11.01 6.26
N THR A 195 1.06 -9.96 7.11
CA THR A 195 1.79 -9.86 8.38
C THR A 195 1.04 -10.62 9.46
N ARG A 196 -0.30 -10.58 9.48
CA ARG A 196 -1.18 -11.44 10.27
C ARG A 196 -1.04 -12.92 9.88
N GLU A 197 -0.86 -13.21 8.60
CA GLU A 197 -0.54 -14.55 8.08
C GLU A 197 0.93 -14.92 8.36
N LYS A 198 1.88 -13.97 8.33
CA LYS A 198 3.29 -14.15 8.79
C LYS A 198 3.42 -14.28 10.30
N HIS A 199 2.42 -13.86 11.08
CA HIS A 199 2.36 -14.11 12.51
C HIS A 199 1.97 -15.57 12.83
N SER A 200 1.68 -16.36 11.80
CA SER A 200 1.82 -17.80 11.82
C SER A 200 3.11 -18.17 11.06
N PRO A 201 4.24 -18.39 11.76
CA PRO A 201 5.46 -18.84 11.10
C PRO A 201 5.17 -20.16 10.36
N LYS A 202 5.26 -20.15 9.02
CA LYS A 202 5.19 -21.36 8.21
C LYS A 202 6.54 -22.06 8.28
N GLY A 203 6.69 -22.97 9.25
CA GLY A 203 7.89 -23.79 9.42
C GLY A 203 8.38 -23.81 10.88
N PRO A 204 9.36 -24.68 11.20
CA PRO A 204 9.96 -24.76 12.54
C PRO A 204 10.50 -23.40 13.01
N VAL A 205 10.15 -22.97 14.21
CA VAL A 205 10.55 -21.67 14.76
C VAL A 205 11.86 -21.79 15.53
N VAL A 206 12.82 -20.93 15.24
CA VAL A 206 14.05 -20.79 16.04
C VAL A 206 14.05 -19.42 16.69
N VAL A 207 14.13 -19.36 18.02
CA VAL A 207 14.12 -18.09 18.76
C VAL A 207 15.54 -17.59 18.99
N PHE A 208 15.80 -16.31 18.76
CA PHE A 208 17.07 -15.66 19.08
C PHE A 208 16.84 -14.46 20.00
N SER A 209 17.68 -14.30 21.02
CA SER A 209 17.70 -13.07 21.81
C SER A 209 19.06 -12.81 22.41
N GLY A 210 19.49 -11.56 22.40
CA GLY A 210 20.67 -11.15 23.15
C GLY A 210 20.67 -9.68 23.59
N PRO A 211 21.76 -9.21 24.20
CA PRO A 211 21.88 -7.83 24.66
C PRO A 211 22.17 -6.85 23.51
N ALA A 212 21.95 -5.56 23.79
CA ALA A 212 22.25 -4.47 22.85
C ALA A 212 23.75 -4.27 22.57
N GLN A 213 24.62 -4.88 23.37
CA GLN A 213 26.08 -4.87 23.20
C GLN A 213 26.58 -6.32 23.12
N TRP A 214 27.05 -6.68 21.94
CA TRP A 214 27.67 -7.97 21.62
C TRP A 214 28.59 -7.75 20.43
N HIS A 215 29.84 -8.18 20.49
CA HIS A 215 30.84 -7.90 19.44
C HIS A 215 31.31 -9.17 18.73
N ASP A 216 31.29 -10.32 19.41
CA ASP A 216 31.67 -11.61 18.85
C ASP A 216 30.52 -12.19 18.01
N TRP A 217 30.41 -11.72 16.77
CA TRP A 217 29.35 -12.13 15.84
C TRP A 217 29.63 -13.48 15.16
N GLU A 218 30.91 -13.84 14.98
CA GLU A 218 31.32 -15.05 14.28
C GLU A 218 30.79 -16.31 14.97
N THR A 219 30.93 -16.34 16.30
CA THR A 219 30.43 -17.45 17.13
C THR A 219 28.91 -17.63 17.02
N LEU A 220 28.17 -16.51 16.92
CA LEU A 220 26.71 -16.54 16.78
C LEU A 220 26.29 -17.05 15.40
N TRP A 221 26.99 -16.61 14.35
CA TRP A 221 26.70 -17.01 12.98
C TRP A 221 27.03 -18.48 12.74
N ALA A 222 28.19 -18.95 13.21
CA ALA A 222 28.57 -20.37 13.10
C ALA A 222 27.48 -21.28 13.69
N ARG A 223 26.88 -20.86 14.81
CA ARG A 223 25.81 -21.61 15.46
C ARG A 223 24.49 -21.51 14.73
N LEU A 224 24.14 -20.36 14.18
CA LEU A 224 22.97 -20.23 13.31
C LEU A 224 23.10 -21.06 12.03
N ASP A 225 24.31 -21.17 11.47
CA ASP A 225 24.61 -22.02 10.31
C ASP A 225 24.41 -23.51 10.64
N GLU A 226 24.90 -23.98 11.79
CA GLU A 226 24.68 -25.35 12.27
C GLU A 226 23.18 -25.68 12.47
N ILE A 227 22.42 -24.72 13.01
CA ILE A 227 20.97 -24.88 13.19
C ILE A 227 20.28 -24.92 11.83
N LYS A 228 20.62 -24.01 10.92
CA LYS A 228 20.06 -23.97 9.55
C LYS A 228 20.34 -25.27 8.79
N ALA A 229 21.52 -25.85 8.95
CA ALA A 229 21.87 -27.13 8.33
C ALA A 229 20.95 -28.27 8.81
N ARG A 230 20.53 -28.27 10.08
CA ARG A 230 19.58 -29.24 10.64
C ARG A 230 18.12 -28.89 10.33
N VAL A 231 17.80 -27.61 10.22
CA VAL A 231 16.43 -27.09 10.04
C VAL A 231 16.37 -26.10 8.86
N PRO A 232 16.43 -26.57 7.61
CA PRO A 232 16.59 -25.69 6.44
C PRO A 232 15.41 -24.73 6.19
N HIS A 233 14.20 -25.11 6.60
CA HIS A 233 12.97 -24.32 6.43
C HIS A 233 12.59 -23.54 7.71
N MET A 234 13.55 -23.24 8.57
CA MET A 234 13.27 -22.53 9.80
C MET A 234 12.85 -21.08 9.58
N THR A 235 12.07 -20.55 10.52
CA THR A 235 11.83 -19.12 10.67
C THR A 235 12.56 -18.62 11.91
N LEU A 236 13.43 -17.62 11.75
CA LEU A 236 14.16 -17.00 12.84
C LEU A 236 13.29 -15.93 13.50
N VAL A 237 13.07 -16.05 14.80
CA VAL A 237 12.26 -15.11 15.59
C VAL A 237 13.14 -14.39 16.60
N THR A 238 13.28 -13.07 16.48
CA THR A 238 14.11 -12.27 17.40
C THR A 238 13.29 -11.45 18.38
N THR A 239 13.92 -10.99 19.46
CA THR A 239 13.30 -10.02 20.38
C THR A 239 13.22 -8.58 19.84
N GLY A 240 13.64 -8.36 18.60
CA GLY A 240 13.47 -7.09 17.88
C GLY A 240 14.36 -5.95 18.39
N GLN A 241 15.47 -6.22 19.06
CA GLN A 241 16.43 -5.16 19.39
C GLN A 241 17.12 -4.67 18.12
N ARG A 242 17.19 -3.34 17.95
CA ARG A 242 17.78 -2.71 16.75
C ARG A 242 19.31 -2.72 16.74
N LYS A 243 19.97 -3.17 17.81
CA LYS A 243 21.43 -3.15 18.01
C LYS A 243 21.89 -4.41 18.75
N GLY A 244 23.18 -4.70 18.67
CA GLY A 244 23.81 -5.81 19.38
C GLY A 244 23.45 -7.17 18.78
N ALA A 245 23.24 -8.15 19.63
CA ALA A 245 23.07 -9.55 19.23
C ALA A 245 21.88 -9.77 18.26
N ASP A 246 20.72 -9.17 18.51
CA ASP A 246 19.55 -9.34 17.63
C ASP A 246 19.81 -8.75 16.23
N ALA A 247 20.57 -7.65 16.14
CA ALA A 247 20.97 -7.06 14.86
C ALA A 247 21.98 -7.94 14.13
N ILE A 248 22.89 -8.58 14.85
CA ILE A 248 23.84 -9.56 14.31
C ILE A 248 23.09 -10.76 13.71
N ALA A 249 22.07 -11.28 14.41
CA ALA A 249 21.23 -12.38 13.94
C ALA A 249 20.37 -11.98 12.74
N ALA A 250 19.83 -10.74 12.74
CA ALA A 250 19.09 -10.21 11.61
C ALA A 250 19.98 -10.08 10.35
N ALA A 251 21.23 -9.62 10.51
CA ALA A 251 22.20 -9.53 9.44
C ALA A 251 22.55 -10.91 8.85
N TRP A 252 22.70 -11.92 9.72
CA TRP A 252 22.90 -13.30 9.29
C TRP A 252 21.75 -13.83 8.43
N ALA A 253 20.51 -13.62 8.88
CA ALA A 253 19.31 -14.12 8.19
C ALA A 253 19.09 -13.46 6.83
N ALA A 254 19.47 -12.19 6.70
CA ALA A 254 19.29 -11.39 5.47
C ALA A 254 20.32 -11.69 4.37
N ARG A 255 21.39 -12.44 4.67
CA ARG A 255 22.39 -12.80 3.67
C ARG A 255 21.79 -13.65 2.54
N PRO A 256 22.13 -13.43 1.26
CA PRO A 256 21.57 -14.20 0.15
C PRO A 256 21.77 -15.71 0.27
N GLU A 257 22.91 -16.13 0.83
CA GLU A 257 23.24 -17.56 1.04
C GLU A 257 22.36 -18.19 2.15
N ASN A 258 21.87 -17.34 3.06
CA ASN A 258 21.04 -17.74 4.19
C ASN A 258 19.55 -17.65 3.88
N SER A 259 19.09 -16.49 3.43
CA SER A 259 17.71 -16.18 3.04
C SER A 259 16.67 -16.75 4.01
N VAL A 260 16.93 -16.62 5.31
CA VAL A 260 16.05 -17.15 6.36
C VAL A 260 14.96 -16.13 6.69
N PRO A 261 13.67 -16.52 6.68
CA PRO A 261 12.58 -15.65 7.13
C PRO A 261 12.82 -15.15 8.56
N LEU A 262 12.84 -13.83 8.75
CA LEU A 262 13.05 -13.18 10.03
C LEU A 262 11.76 -12.51 10.53
N VAL A 263 11.36 -12.82 11.77
CA VAL A 263 10.25 -12.15 12.46
C VAL A 263 10.76 -11.48 13.72
N ALA A 264 10.56 -10.17 13.84
CA ALA A 264 10.96 -9.41 15.02
C ALA A 264 9.76 -9.21 15.97
N TYR A 265 9.81 -9.83 17.15
CA TYR A 265 8.83 -9.62 18.23
C TYR A 265 9.28 -8.44 19.12
N GLY A 266 9.20 -7.25 18.55
CA GLY A 266 9.48 -6.00 19.24
C GLY A 266 8.49 -5.71 20.38
N LEU A 267 8.87 -4.80 21.28
CA LEU A 267 8.00 -4.30 22.33
C LEU A 267 7.10 -3.17 21.80
N TYR A 268 5.80 -3.40 21.75
CA TYR A 268 4.80 -2.35 21.50
C TYR A 268 4.23 -1.89 22.85
N GLY A 269 4.90 -0.93 23.49
CA GLY A 269 4.49 -0.35 24.78
C GLY A 269 5.64 -0.18 25.79
N SER A 270 5.38 0.52 26.90
CA SER A 270 6.34 0.74 27.99
C SER A 270 6.11 -0.20 29.17
N GLY A 271 7.19 -0.61 29.86
CA GLY A 271 7.13 -1.34 31.13
C GLY A 271 7.55 -2.82 31.09
N ARG A 272 8.04 -3.32 32.24
CA ARG A 272 8.55 -4.71 32.40
C ARG A 272 7.49 -5.79 32.15
N LYS A 273 6.22 -5.52 32.50
CA LYS A 273 5.10 -6.45 32.30
C LYS A 273 4.91 -6.79 30.82
N THR A 274 5.02 -5.80 29.94
CA THR A 274 4.92 -5.96 28.48
C THR A 274 6.04 -6.84 27.94
N ALA A 275 7.26 -6.66 28.45
CA ALA A 275 8.43 -7.44 28.03
C ALA A 275 8.36 -8.92 28.44
N PHE A 276 7.82 -9.21 29.63
CA PHE A 276 7.57 -10.58 30.09
C PHE A 276 6.40 -11.23 29.35
N THR A 277 5.33 -10.47 29.06
CA THR A 277 4.23 -10.97 28.21
C THR A 277 4.71 -11.34 26.81
N ARG A 278 5.59 -10.52 26.21
CA ARG A 278 6.23 -10.83 24.92
C ARG A 278 7.08 -12.10 24.99
N ASN A 279 7.80 -12.37 26.10
CA ASN A 279 8.55 -13.62 26.27
C ASN A 279 7.63 -14.84 26.34
N ARG A 280 6.48 -14.75 27.02
CA ARG A 280 5.49 -15.84 27.03
C ARG A 280 4.93 -16.12 25.63
N LYS A 281 4.61 -15.06 24.88
CA LYS A 281 4.19 -15.18 23.48
C LYS A 281 5.24 -15.84 22.58
N LEU A 282 6.53 -15.60 22.83
CA LEU A 282 7.60 -16.29 22.10
C LEU A 282 7.62 -17.80 22.37
N ALA A 283 7.29 -18.23 23.59
CA ALA A 283 7.17 -19.66 23.90
C ALA A 283 5.90 -20.29 23.31
N GLU A 284 4.81 -19.54 23.21
CA GLU A 284 3.56 -19.98 22.55
C GLU A 284 3.76 -20.33 21.07
N LEU A 285 4.81 -19.80 20.42
CA LEU A 285 5.21 -20.17 19.06
C LEU A 285 5.80 -21.59 18.94
N ARG A 286 5.99 -22.31 20.06
CA ARG A 286 6.56 -23.66 20.13
C ARG A 286 7.88 -23.77 19.35
N PRO A 287 8.90 -22.98 19.72
CA PRO A 287 10.18 -23.02 19.03
C PRO A 287 10.82 -24.40 19.15
N VAL A 288 11.43 -24.85 18.06
CA VAL A 288 12.19 -26.11 18.03
C VAL A 288 13.55 -25.95 18.68
N GLU A 289 14.09 -24.74 18.70
CA GLU A 289 15.40 -24.42 19.27
C GLU A 289 15.49 -22.93 19.61
N ALA A 290 16.36 -22.58 20.54
CA ALA A 290 16.60 -21.20 20.91
C ALA A 290 18.09 -20.90 21.09
N LEU A 291 18.50 -19.72 20.65
CA LEU A 291 19.84 -19.18 20.81
C LEU A 291 19.79 -17.92 21.66
N LEU A 292 20.33 -17.98 22.88
CA LEU A 292 20.19 -16.92 23.88
C LEU A 292 21.56 -16.44 24.34
N CYS A 293 21.82 -15.15 24.13
CA CYS A 293 23.02 -14.49 24.64
C CYS A 293 22.76 -13.88 26.02
N GLU A 294 23.74 -13.98 26.92
CA GLU A 294 23.67 -13.41 28.25
C GLU A 294 23.42 -11.89 28.18
N GLY A 295 22.39 -11.44 28.91
CA GLY A 295 21.91 -10.07 28.82
C GLY A 295 21.26 -9.58 30.09
N SER A 296 20.20 -8.79 29.95
CA SER A 296 19.45 -8.24 31.08
C SER A 296 18.54 -9.30 31.73
N GLY A 297 17.84 -8.89 32.80
CA GLY A 297 16.79 -9.72 33.41
C GLY A 297 15.67 -10.15 32.44
N LEU A 298 15.53 -9.50 31.29
CA LEU A 298 14.60 -9.92 30.24
C LEU A 298 15.08 -11.17 29.49
N GLN A 299 16.38 -11.27 29.20
CA GLN A 299 17.00 -12.46 28.61
C GLN A 299 17.01 -13.60 29.61
N ALA A 300 17.31 -13.31 30.89
CA ALA A 300 17.20 -14.31 31.96
C ALA A 300 15.77 -14.85 32.12
N ASN A 301 14.76 -13.98 32.02
CA ASN A 301 13.36 -14.43 32.01
C ASN A 301 13.02 -15.27 30.78
N LEU A 302 13.47 -14.86 29.58
CA LEU A 302 13.22 -15.64 28.36
C LEU A 302 13.85 -17.03 28.44
N TYR A 303 15.06 -17.13 29.00
CA TYR A 303 15.73 -18.40 29.26
C TYR A 303 14.88 -19.32 30.16
N GLN A 304 14.36 -18.79 31.28
CA GLN A 304 13.50 -19.55 32.18
C GLN A 304 12.22 -20.01 31.48
N VAL A 305 11.55 -19.10 30.76
CA VAL A 305 10.30 -19.39 30.04
C VAL A 305 10.48 -20.49 28.97
N LEU A 306 11.57 -20.44 28.20
CA LEU A 306 11.84 -21.45 27.17
C LEU A 306 12.29 -22.78 27.77
N ARG A 307 13.01 -22.74 28.91
CA ARG A 307 13.40 -23.93 29.65
C ARG A 307 12.18 -24.64 30.23
N GLU A 308 11.23 -23.91 30.82
CA GLU A 308 9.95 -24.44 31.29
C GLU A 308 9.14 -25.08 30.15
N ALA A 309 9.24 -24.52 28.94
CA ALA A 309 8.63 -25.06 27.73
C ALA A 309 9.39 -26.24 27.09
N ASN A 310 10.46 -26.75 27.72
CA ASN A 310 11.33 -27.83 27.22
C ASN A 310 11.96 -27.56 25.84
N VAL A 311 12.26 -26.30 25.53
CA VAL A 311 12.93 -25.92 24.29
C VAL A 311 14.45 -26.14 24.44
N PRO A 312 15.13 -26.78 23.48
CA PRO A 312 16.60 -26.83 23.43
C PRO A 312 17.20 -25.42 23.34
N ILE A 313 18.10 -25.07 24.27
CA ILE A 313 18.69 -23.72 24.35
C ILE A 313 20.21 -23.78 24.18
N HIS A 314 20.73 -23.04 23.20
CA HIS A 314 22.15 -22.69 23.08
C HIS A 314 22.40 -21.35 23.78
N ALA A 315 23.05 -21.40 24.95
CA ALA A 315 23.33 -20.21 25.74
C ALA A 315 24.78 -19.73 25.52
N PHE A 316 24.96 -18.44 25.27
CA PHE A 316 26.26 -17.79 25.11
C PHE A 316 26.50 -16.83 26.27
N ARG A 317 27.61 -16.96 26.98
CA ARG A 317 27.97 -16.04 28.07
C ARG A 317 28.82 -14.91 27.52
N LYS A 318 28.73 -13.74 28.14
CA LYS A 318 29.56 -12.59 27.77
C LYS A 318 31.05 -12.86 28.00
N ALA A 319 31.37 -13.66 29.01
CA ALA A 319 32.74 -14.05 29.36
C ALA A 319 33.40 -14.96 28.32
N ASP A 320 32.60 -15.62 27.48
CA ASP A 320 33.09 -16.54 26.45
C ASP A 320 33.39 -15.82 25.12
N GLN A 321 33.11 -14.52 25.04
CA GLN A 321 33.45 -13.72 23.85
C GLN A 321 34.96 -13.53 23.74
N ILE A 322 35.47 -13.54 22.51
CA ILE A 322 36.85 -13.15 22.24
C ILE A 322 37.15 -11.74 22.78
N ALA A 323 38.41 -11.47 23.14
CA ALA A 323 38.81 -10.15 23.59
C ALA A 323 38.47 -9.10 22.53
N ASP A 324 37.84 -7.99 22.96
CA ASP A 324 37.46 -6.88 22.08
C ASP A 324 38.73 -6.15 21.61
N THR A 325 39.37 -6.65 20.55
CA THR A 325 40.44 -5.93 19.86
C THR A 325 39.81 -4.79 19.09
N ALA A 326 39.75 -3.62 19.71
CA ALA A 326 39.21 -2.40 19.11
C ALA A 326 39.88 -2.13 17.75
N VAL A 327 39.16 -2.39 16.67
CA VAL A 327 39.58 -1.98 15.32
C VAL A 327 39.50 -0.45 15.28
N PRO A 328 40.58 0.28 14.95
CA PRO A 328 40.54 1.73 14.88
C PRO A 328 39.48 2.16 13.86
N ARG A 329 38.51 2.96 14.29
CA ARG A 329 37.49 3.52 13.42
C ARG A 329 38.16 4.30 12.28
N MET A 330 38.03 3.83 11.03
CA MET A 330 38.28 4.66 9.86
C MET A 330 37.33 5.87 9.94
N ARG A 331 37.92 7.07 10.05
CA ARG A 331 37.19 8.32 9.86
C ARG A 331 36.81 8.43 8.38
N ALA A 332 35.63 9.03 8.17
CA ALA A 332 34.86 9.15 6.93
C ALA A 332 35.67 9.48 5.67
#